data_AF-A0A9W6VIE7-F1
#
_entry.id   AF-A0A9W6VIE7-F1
#
_cell.length_a   1.000
_cell.length_b   1.000
_cell.length_c   1.000
_cell.angle_alpha   90.00
_cell.angle_beta   90.00
_cell.angle_gamma   90.00
#
_symmetry.space_group_name_H-M   'P 1'
#
loop_
_entity.id
_entity.type
_entity.pdbx_description
1 polymer ?
#
loop_
_entity_poly.entity_id
_entity_poly.type
_entity_poly.pdbx_seq_one_letter_code
_entity_poly.pdbx_strand_id
1 'polypeptide(L)'
;MVVDRVDGANTGETAERPAGGEQFPADHPGSDDSLSRVESRLAALAANEKPPETAADVGERAPQPYAKLLDTPIADDQPTPREVLGRFAPADAGLPEVTEREAADHIARYVGERPWLACAADSDPAVQRVLVALDLGQGHALERHEGYADHERLRRRVTALEDPAQLDPAKRVAGIDGCKPGDRAHRCADTATAVQDPAAFATMFARAMEHPDIRDVLRRPFDPHANPPRVAIPIEELLGPDGHRYCSGYRLLPVGGQIRAALDCRDSWVDSRANDRDPDVPDPGAALVDSFDGGKVQFFFRARALRDGYEVSTMFVERP
;
A
#
# COMPACT_ATOMS: atom_id res chain seq x y z
N MET A 1 53.65 18.35 -11.11
CA MET A 1 53.72 16.97 -11.64
C MET A 1 52.31 16.63 -12.08
N VAL A 2 52.09 16.72 -13.38
CA VAL A 2 50.84 16.39 -14.05
C VAL A 2 50.96 14.93 -14.46
N VAL A 3 49.95 14.10 -14.18
CA VAL A 3 49.86 12.77 -14.78
C VAL A 3 48.44 12.57 -15.27
N ASP A 4 48.38 12.21 -16.55
CA ASP A 4 47.25 12.20 -17.47
C ASP A 4 46.17 11.15 -17.19
N ARG A 5 44.97 11.51 -17.67
CA ARG A 5 43.88 10.60 -18.04
C ARG A 5 44.33 9.65 -19.14
N VAL A 6 43.90 8.39 -19.04
CA VAL A 6 43.81 7.49 -20.19
C VAL A 6 42.39 6.96 -20.26
N ASP A 7 41.70 7.37 -21.32
CA ASP A 7 40.45 6.79 -21.81
C ASP A 7 40.73 5.43 -22.46
N GLY A 8 39.88 4.45 -22.17
CA GLY A 8 39.88 3.13 -22.79
C GLY A 8 38.48 2.79 -23.29
N ALA A 9 38.24 3.03 -24.58
CA ALA A 9 37.06 2.60 -25.30
C ALA A 9 37.04 1.07 -25.45
N ASN A 10 35.85 0.47 -25.33
CA ASN A 10 35.59 -0.89 -25.80
C ASN A 10 34.32 -0.88 -26.65
N THR A 11 34.50 -1.24 -27.92
CA THR A 11 33.51 -1.34 -28.99
C THR A 11 33.34 -2.80 -29.38
N GLY A 12 32.11 -3.20 -29.72
CA GLY A 12 31.75 -4.50 -30.27
C GLY A 12 30.64 -5.11 -29.41
N GLU A 13 29.48 -5.52 -29.89
CA GLU A 13 29.19 -6.00 -31.24
C GLU A 13 27.66 -6.01 -31.44
N THR A 14 27.27 -5.65 -32.65
CA THR A 14 25.91 -5.55 -33.20
C THR A 14 25.37 -6.93 -33.59
N ALA A 15 24.10 -7.21 -33.28
CA ALA A 15 23.33 -8.27 -33.92
C ALA A 15 22.10 -7.68 -34.62
N GLU A 16 22.22 -7.52 -35.93
CA GLU A 16 21.14 -7.18 -36.86
C GLU A 16 20.11 -8.32 -36.95
N ARG A 17 18.83 -7.96 -37.09
CA ARG A 17 17.77 -8.87 -37.52
C ARG A 17 17.10 -8.29 -38.78
N PRO A 18 16.76 -9.13 -39.77
CA PRO A 18 16.47 -8.69 -41.13
C PRO A 18 15.03 -8.21 -41.32
N ALA A 19 14.90 -7.27 -42.26
CA ALA A 19 13.66 -6.86 -42.87
C ALA A 19 13.11 -7.96 -43.79
N GLY A 20 11.80 -8.22 -43.70
CA GLY A 20 11.05 -9.05 -44.62
C GLY A 20 9.63 -8.51 -44.68
N GLY A 21 9.29 -7.85 -45.78
CA GLY A 21 7.95 -7.33 -46.04
C GLY A 21 7.07 -8.39 -46.69
N GLU A 22 5.79 -8.38 -46.33
CA GLU A 22 4.72 -8.97 -47.13
C GLU A 22 3.62 -7.92 -47.33
N GLN A 23 3.37 -7.62 -48.59
CA GLN A 23 2.31 -6.76 -49.09
C GLN A 23 0.96 -7.49 -49.03
N PHE A 24 -0.08 -6.80 -48.56
CA PHE A 24 -1.47 -7.17 -48.84
C PHE A 24 -2.19 -6.00 -49.53
N PRO A 25 -3.08 -6.28 -50.50
CA PRO A 25 -3.59 -5.29 -51.44
C PRO A 25 -4.68 -4.39 -50.82
N ALA A 26 -4.75 -3.18 -51.36
CA ALA A 26 -5.82 -2.22 -51.14
C ALA A 26 -6.99 -2.43 -52.14
N ASP A 27 -8.09 -1.71 -51.85
CA ASP A 27 -9.40 -1.60 -52.54
C ASP A 27 -10.51 -2.48 -51.92
N HIS A 28 -11.70 -1.98 -51.52
CA HIS A 28 -12.42 -0.74 -51.82
C HIS A 28 -13.60 -0.52 -50.82
N PRO A 29 -14.38 0.59 -50.90
CA PRO A 29 -15.15 1.16 -49.79
C PRO A 29 -16.63 0.71 -49.72
N GLY A 30 -17.25 0.85 -48.54
CA GLY A 30 -18.71 0.91 -48.43
C GLY A 30 -19.30 0.34 -47.15
N SER A 31 -19.59 1.19 -46.17
CA SER A 31 -20.95 1.47 -45.66
C SER A 31 -20.90 2.08 -44.26
N ASP A 32 -21.37 3.32 -44.16
CA ASP A 32 -21.58 4.10 -42.92
C ASP A 32 -22.58 3.46 -41.92
N ASP A 33 -23.07 2.24 -42.17
CA ASP A 33 -24.09 1.57 -41.34
C ASP A 33 -23.49 0.60 -40.30
N SER A 34 -22.17 0.38 -40.33
CA SER A 34 -21.47 -0.50 -39.36
C SER A 34 -21.04 0.24 -38.09
N LEU A 35 -20.59 1.50 -38.23
CA LEU A 35 -20.13 2.31 -37.09
C LEU A 35 -21.31 2.77 -36.21
N SER A 36 -22.43 3.16 -36.81
CA SER A 36 -23.64 3.57 -36.08
C SER A 36 -24.24 2.45 -35.22
N ARG A 37 -24.12 1.19 -35.66
CA ARG A 37 -24.57 0.01 -34.89
C ARG A 37 -23.61 -0.36 -33.77
N VAL A 38 -22.31 -0.13 -33.93
CA VAL A 38 -21.32 -0.37 -32.85
C VAL A 38 -21.43 0.72 -31.78
N GLU A 39 -21.59 1.98 -32.18
CA GLU A 39 -21.80 3.12 -31.28
C GLU A 39 -23.13 2.99 -30.51
N SER A 40 -24.21 2.56 -31.16
CA SER A 40 -25.50 2.33 -30.48
C SER A 40 -25.45 1.15 -29.49
N ARG A 41 -24.61 0.14 -29.75
CA ARG A 41 -24.44 -1.02 -28.85
C ARG A 41 -23.54 -0.70 -27.65
N LEU A 42 -22.53 0.16 -27.85
CA LEU A 42 -21.70 0.71 -26.76
C LEU A 42 -22.50 1.67 -25.88
N ALA A 43 -23.35 2.52 -26.47
CA ALA A 43 -24.25 3.40 -25.71
C ALA A 43 -25.31 2.61 -24.91
N ALA A 44 -25.81 1.48 -25.44
CA ALA A 44 -26.75 0.61 -24.73
C ALA A 44 -26.10 -0.25 -23.62
N LEU A 45 -24.78 -0.53 -23.71
CA LEU A 45 -24.02 -1.17 -22.64
C LEU A 45 -23.67 -0.15 -21.53
N ALA A 46 -23.31 1.08 -21.90
CA ALA A 46 -23.04 2.16 -20.96
C ALA A 46 -24.30 2.64 -20.19
N ALA A 47 -25.49 2.52 -20.80
CA ALA A 47 -26.75 2.87 -20.15
C ALA A 47 -27.31 1.78 -19.20
N ASN A 48 -26.70 0.59 -19.17
CA ASN A 48 -27.17 -0.54 -18.36
C ASN A 48 -26.18 -0.97 -17.27
N GLU A 49 -25.04 -0.28 -17.15
CA GLU A 49 -24.16 -0.41 -15.99
C GLU A 49 -24.69 0.48 -14.87
N LYS A 50 -25.43 -0.17 -13.96
CA LYS A 50 -25.69 0.36 -12.62
C LYS A 50 -24.32 0.80 -12.04
N PRO A 51 -24.18 2.02 -11.48
CA PRO A 51 -22.95 2.43 -10.82
C PRO A 51 -22.51 1.33 -9.83
N PRO A 52 -21.22 1.02 -9.70
CA PRO A 52 -20.77 0.07 -8.70
C PRO A 52 -21.33 0.51 -7.36
N GLU A 53 -22.03 -0.41 -6.71
CA GLU A 53 -22.67 -0.20 -5.41
C GLU A 53 -21.62 0.43 -4.48
N THR A 54 -21.92 1.63 -3.99
CA THR A 54 -21.06 2.28 -3.01
C THR A 54 -21.05 1.42 -1.75
N ALA A 55 -19.96 1.44 -0.99
CA ALA A 55 -19.79 0.66 0.25
C ALA A 55 -20.90 0.87 1.32
N ALA A 56 -21.86 1.78 1.07
CA ALA A 56 -23.07 1.94 1.87
C ALA A 56 -24.08 0.78 1.72
N ASP A 57 -24.01 -0.04 0.66
CA ASP A 57 -25.01 -1.09 0.38
C ASP A 57 -24.57 -2.52 0.76
N VAL A 58 -23.31 -2.69 1.21
CA VAL A 58 -22.86 -3.94 1.85
C VAL A 58 -23.26 -3.87 3.32
N GLY A 59 -24.38 -4.48 3.67
CA GLY A 59 -25.03 -4.46 4.99
C GLY A 59 -24.24 -5.08 6.17
N GLU A 60 -22.90 -5.08 6.13
CA GLU A 60 -22.10 -5.34 7.32
C GLU A 60 -22.10 -4.10 8.20
N ARG A 61 -22.73 -4.22 9.36
CA ARG A 61 -22.69 -3.22 10.43
C ARG A 61 -21.20 -2.91 10.69
N ALA A 62 -20.78 -1.68 10.41
CA ALA A 62 -19.40 -1.23 10.67
C ALA A 62 -18.97 -1.73 12.06
N PRO A 63 -17.79 -2.36 12.19
CA PRO A 63 -17.35 -2.90 13.47
C PRO A 63 -17.36 -1.77 14.50
N GLN A 64 -17.66 -2.12 15.76
CA GLN A 64 -17.50 -1.15 16.83
C GLN A 64 -16.06 -0.62 16.82
N PRO A 65 -15.84 0.69 17.04
CA PRO A 65 -14.50 1.25 17.06
C PRO A 65 -13.60 0.46 18.02
N TYR A 66 -12.40 0.07 17.58
CA TYR A 66 -11.48 -0.73 18.37
C TYR A 66 -11.03 0.00 19.63
N ALA A 67 -11.04 1.34 19.60
CA ALA A 67 -10.83 2.19 20.76
C ALA A 67 -11.75 1.83 21.97
N LYS A 68 -12.95 1.30 21.72
CA LYS A 68 -13.87 0.84 22.78
C LYS A 68 -13.51 -0.54 23.35
N LEU A 69 -12.61 -1.26 22.70
CA LEU A 69 -12.14 -2.59 23.09
C LEU A 69 -10.78 -2.55 23.81
N LEU A 70 -10.19 -1.38 24.03
CA LEU A 70 -8.85 -1.26 24.62
C LEU A 70 -8.73 -1.93 26.00
N ASP A 71 -9.82 -1.97 26.77
CA ASP A 71 -9.88 -2.59 28.10
C ASP A 71 -10.53 -3.98 28.09
N THR A 72 -10.83 -4.53 26.90
CA THR A 72 -11.38 -5.88 26.73
C THR A 72 -10.26 -6.83 26.31
N PRO A 73 -10.13 -8.04 26.90
CA PRO A 73 -9.18 -9.04 26.45
C PRO A 73 -9.31 -9.32 24.95
N ILE A 74 -8.18 -9.46 24.25
CA ILE A 74 -8.17 -9.71 22.80
C ILE A 74 -8.80 -11.08 22.46
N ALA A 75 -8.57 -12.06 23.33
CA ALA A 75 -9.22 -13.36 23.35
C ALA A 75 -9.19 -13.88 24.81
N ASP A 76 -9.79 -15.05 25.04
CA ASP A 76 -9.76 -15.70 26.36
C ASP A 76 -8.31 -15.89 26.83
N ASP A 77 -8.04 -15.52 28.08
CA ASP A 77 -6.72 -15.56 28.73
C ASP A 77 -5.60 -14.77 28.01
N GLN A 78 -5.94 -13.87 27.08
CA GLN A 78 -5.01 -12.93 26.44
C GLN A 78 -5.03 -11.56 27.14
N PRO A 79 -3.94 -10.79 27.04
CA PRO A 79 -3.92 -9.42 27.53
C PRO A 79 -4.93 -8.52 26.81
N THR A 80 -5.26 -7.40 27.43
CA THR A 80 -6.02 -6.34 26.75
C THR A 80 -5.13 -5.58 25.76
N PRO A 81 -5.70 -4.92 24.73
CA PRO A 81 -4.92 -4.03 23.88
C PRO A 81 -4.18 -2.95 24.66
N ARG A 82 -4.77 -2.37 25.72
CA ARG A 82 -4.10 -1.37 26.55
C ARG A 82 -2.85 -1.92 27.24
N GLU A 83 -2.91 -3.15 27.75
CA GLU A 83 -1.75 -3.80 28.37
C GLU A 83 -0.63 -4.07 27.36
N VAL A 84 -0.99 -4.52 26.15
CA VAL A 84 -0.05 -4.69 25.03
C VAL A 84 0.61 -3.36 24.67
N LEU A 85 -0.18 -2.33 24.44
CA LEU A 85 0.31 -1.00 24.07
C LEU A 85 1.18 -0.40 25.18
N GLY A 86 0.88 -0.69 26.45
CA GLY A 86 1.70 -0.28 27.59
C GLY A 86 3.05 -0.99 27.67
N ARG A 87 3.16 -2.24 27.21
CA ARG A 87 4.43 -3.00 27.14
C ARG A 87 5.29 -2.67 25.93
N PHE A 88 4.71 -2.08 24.89
CA PHE A 88 5.43 -1.78 23.66
C PHE A 88 6.66 -0.89 23.92
N ALA A 89 7.83 -1.37 23.51
CA ALA A 89 9.09 -0.63 23.54
C ALA A 89 9.54 -0.32 22.10
N PRO A 90 9.55 0.95 21.66
CA PRO A 90 10.00 1.32 20.31
C PRO A 90 11.37 0.75 19.93
N ALA A 91 12.33 0.73 20.85
CA ALA A 91 13.67 0.18 20.59
C ALA A 91 13.65 -1.31 20.17
N ASP A 92 12.71 -2.10 20.70
CA ASP A 92 12.56 -3.51 20.33
C ASP A 92 12.09 -3.67 18.87
N ALA A 93 11.36 -2.68 18.35
CA ALA A 93 10.96 -2.57 16.95
C ALA A 93 12.03 -1.93 16.04
N GLY A 94 13.10 -1.42 16.65
CA GLY A 94 14.11 -0.61 15.98
C GLY A 94 13.69 0.80 15.64
N LEU A 95 12.69 1.31 16.34
CA LEU A 95 12.14 2.64 16.18
C LEU A 95 12.71 3.60 17.24
N PRO A 96 12.66 4.92 16.99
CA PRO A 96 13.03 5.92 17.99
C PRO A 96 12.15 5.81 19.25
N GLU A 97 12.78 5.93 20.41
CA GLU A 97 12.07 6.04 21.68
C GLU A 97 11.26 7.34 21.73
N VAL A 98 10.02 7.24 22.18
CA VAL A 98 9.10 8.37 22.30
C VAL A 98 8.15 8.11 23.46
N THR A 99 7.98 9.11 24.32
CA THR A 99 7.00 9.09 25.41
C THR A 99 5.61 9.45 24.90
N GLU A 100 4.56 9.11 25.66
CA GLU A 100 3.18 9.48 25.29
C GLU A 100 3.01 11.00 25.13
N ARG A 101 3.68 11.79 25.98
CA ARG A 101 3.64 13.26 25.90
C ARG A 101 4.33 13.77 24.64
N GLU A 102 5.52 13.28 24.33
CA GLU A 102 6.24 13.66 23.10
C GLU A 102 5.46 13.27 21.86
N ALA A 103 4.76 12.13 21.89
CA ALA A 103 3.89 11.71 20.80
C ALA A 103 2.71 12.67 20.58
N ALA A 104 2.01 13.05 21.65
CA ALA A 104 0.94 14.05 21.56
C ALA A 104 1.45 15.40 21.03
N ASP A 105 2.59 15.87 21.53
CA ASP A 105 3.23 17.11 21.07
C ASP A 105 3.64 17.04 19.59
N HIS A 106 4.15 15.88 19.14
CA HIS A 106 4.52 15.63 17.74
C HIS A 106 3.32 15.67 16.81
N ILE A 107 2.22 14.98 17.16
CA ILE A 107 0.99 14.99 16.35
C ILE A 107 0.45 16.42 16.24
N ALA A 108 0.30 17.12 17.37
CA ALA A 108 -0.21 18.49 17.39
C ALA A 108 0.63 19.44 16.53
N ARG A 109 1.95 19.22 16.48
CA ARG A 109 2.88 20.03 15.69
C ARG A 109 2.84 19.72 14.19
N TYR A 110 2.73 18.45 13.82
CA TYR A 110 2.99 18.01 12.44
C TYR A 110 1.77 17.55 11.66
N VAL A 111 0.57 17.46 12.26
CA VAL A 111 -0.64 16.98 11.57
C VAL A 111 -0.96 17.73 10.26
N GLY A 112 -0.62 19.01 10.15
CA GLY A 112 -0.81 19.79 8.91
C GLY A 112 0.17 19.44 7.79
N GLU A 113 1.37 18.97 8.14
CA GLU A 113 2.42 18.53 7.20
C GLU A 113 2.38 17.02 6.93
N ARG A 114 1.82 16.26 7.88
CA ARG A 114 1.75 14.80 7.90
C ARG A 114 0.29 14.39 8.14
N PRO A 115 -0.56 14.45 7.11
CA PRO A 115 -2.00 14.28 7.26
C PRO A 115 -2.41 12.88 7.77
N TRP A 116 -1.54 11.88 7.62
CA TRP A 116 -1.75 10.56 8.21
C TRP A 116 -1.66 10.54 9.74
N LEU A 117 -1.17 11.59 10.40
CA LEU A 117 -1.24 11.70 11.86
C LEU A 117 -2.63 12.13 12.36
N ALA A 118 -3.52 12.59 11.47
CA ALA A 118 -4.83 13.11 11.87
C ALA A 118 -5.73 12.04 12.50
N CYS A 119 -5.62 10.78 12.06
CA CYS A 119 -6.35 9.65 12.66
C CYS A 119 -5.96 9.38 14.12
N ALA A 120 -4.74 9.78 14.52
CA ALA A 120 -4.20 9.55 15.85
C ALA A 120 -4.51 10.68 16.84
N ALA A 121 -4.93 11.86 16.35
CA ALA A 121 -5.03 13.08 17.16
C ALA A 121 -5.91 12.93 18.40
N ASP A 122 -7.01 12.19 18.29
CA ASP A 122 -7.96 11.93 19.38
C ASP A 122 -7.87 10.50 19.93
N SER A 123 -6.82 9.76 19.58
CA SER A 123 -6.60 8.39 20.06
C SER A 123 -6.05 8.33 21.48
N ASP A 124 -6.12 7.15 22.10
CA ASP A 124 -5.49 6.88 23.40
C ASP A 124 -3.97 7.22 23.37
N PRO A 125 -3.39 7.81 24.43
CA PRO A 125 -1.97 8.18 24.45
C PRO A 125 -1.01 7.04 24.10
N ALA A 126 -1.35 5.81 24.48
CA ALA A 126 -0.54 4.64 24.15
C ALA A 126 -0.60 4.30 22.65
N VAL A 127 -1.73 4.55 21.98
CA VAL A 127 -1.87 4.44 20.52
C VAL A 127 -1.05 5.52 19.82
N GLN A 128 -1.17 6.77 20.27
CA GLN A 128 -0.38 7.89 19.73
C GLN A 128 1.12 7.59 19.78
N ARG A 129 1.59 7.04 20.91
CA ARG A 129 3.00 6.65 21.10
C ARG A 129 3.49 5.66 20.05
N VAL A 130 2.71 4.62 19.73
CA VAL A 130 3.06 3.64 18.70
C VAL A 130 3.09 4.30 17.31
N LEU A 131 2.06 5.07 16.97
CA LEU A 131 1.95 5.69 15.65
C LEU A 131 3.05 6.73 15.41
N VAL A 132 3.42 7.51 16.44
CA VAL A 132 4.54 8.46 16.33
C VAL A 132 5.88 7.74 16.26
N ALA A 133 6.09 6.66 17.01
CA ALA A 133 7.30 5.85 16.86
C ALA A 133 7.48 5.34 15.41
N LEU A 134 6.37 4.96 14.77
CA LEU A 134 6.36 4.56 13.36
C LEU A 134 6.63 5.73 12.41
N ASP A 135 6.02 6.90 12.65
CA ASP A 135 6.20 8.11 11.83
C ASP A 135 7.64 8.68 11.88
N LEU A 136 8.28 8.56 13.04
CA LEU A 136 9.69 8.90 13.25
C LEU A 136 10.64 7.81 12.75
N GLY A 137 10.12 6.59 12.65
CA GLY A 137 10.77 5.46 12.04
C GLY A 137 11.06 5.71 10.57
N GLN A 138 11.87 4.82 10.01
CA GLN A 138 12.30 4.98 8.64
C GLN A 138 11.32 4.28 7.67
N GLY A 139 10.55 3.30 8.16
CA GLY A 139 9.50 2.60 7.41
C GLY A 139 8.32 3.46 6.95
N HIS A 140 7.42 2.84 6.20
CA HIS A 140 6.30 3.49 5.51
C HIS A 140 4.96 2.79 5.78
N ALA A 141 4.82 2.21 6.98
CA ALA A 141 3.63 1.46 7.35
C ALA A 141 2.43 2.38 7.59
N LEU A 142 2.65 3.52 8.23
CA LEU A 142 1.58 4.39 8.72
C LEU A 142 0.83 5.07 7.56
N GLU A 143 1.56 5.76 6.70
CA GLU A 143 1.00 6.57 5.63
C GLU A 143 0.27 5.75 4.54
N ARG A 144 0.47 4.43 4.50
CA ARG A 144 -0.04 3.53 3.45
C ARG A 144 -0.98 2.44 3.93
N HIS A 145 -0.99 2.11 5.22
CA HIS A 145 -1.64 0.88 5.71
C HIS A 145 -2.43 1.06 7.01
N GLU A 146 -2.56 2.29 7.48
CA GLU A 146 -3.39 2.67 8.63
C GLU A 146 -4.56 3.56 8.14
N GLY A 147 -5.58 3.78 8.97
CA GLY A 147 -6.84 4.50 8.72
C GLY A 147 -6.79 5.83 7.95
N TYR A 148 -5.63 6.46 7.76
CA TYR A 148 -5.48 7.51 6.73
C TYR A 148 -5.75 7.01 5.30
N ALA A 149 -5.43 5.75 5.01
CA ALA A 149 -5.72 5.07 3.75
C ALA A 149 -7.19 4.59 3.71
N ASP A 150 -8.11 5.55 3.58
CA ASP A 150 -9.54 5.26 3.41
C ASP A 150 -9.85 4.51 2.10
N HIS A 151 -11.11 4.09 1.96
CA HIS A 151 -11.56 3.30 0.80
C HIS A 151 -11.25 3.96 -0.55
N GLU A 152 -11.41 5.28 -0.66
CA GLU A 152 -11.12 5.99 -1.90
C GLU A 152 -9.61 5.97 -2.19
N ARG A 153 -8.76 6.26 -1.19
CA ARG A 153 -7.30 6.23 -1.36
C ARG A 153 -6.81 4.82 -1.68
N LEU A 154 -7.34 3.79 -1.03
CA LEU A 154 -6.99 2.39 -1.34
C LEU A 154 -7.36 2.02 -2.78
N ARG A 155 -8.56 2.39 -3.23
CA ARG A 155 -8.99 2.16 -4.61
C ARG A 155 -8.06 2.87 -5.60
N ARG A 156 -7.79 4.17 -5.39
CA ARG A 156 -6.90 4.95 -6.26
C ARG A 156 -5.46 4.45 -6.23
N ARG A 157 -4.97 3.95 -5.09
CA ARG A 157 -3.64 3.37 -4.97
C ARG A 157 -3.49 2.12 -5.84
N VAL A 158 -4.51 1.26 -5.89
CA VAL A 158 -4.46 0.04 -6.71
C VAL A 158 -4.75 0.31 -8.20
N THR A 159 -5.68 1.21 -8.53
CA THR A 159 -6.08 1.49 -9.93
C THR A 159 -5.27 2.58 -10.62
N ALA A 160 -4.77 3.57 -9.89
CA ALA A 160 -4.13 4.75 -10.46
C ALA A 160 -2.70 4.98 -9.93
N LEU A 161 -2.19 4.07 -9.09
CA LEU A 161 -0.88 4.19 -8.44
C LEU A 161 -0.71 5.49 -7.63
N GLU A 162 -1.82 6.13 -7.23
CA GLU A 162 -1.79 7.32 -6.38
C GLU A 162 -1.31 6.92 -4.96
N ASP A 163 -0.09 7.32 -4.60
CA ASP A 163 0.49 7.05 -3.29
C ASP A 163 -0.09 7.99 -2.24
N PRO A 164 -0.74 7.50 -1.16
CA PRO A 164 -1.26 8.36 -0.10
C PRO A 164 -0.19 9.22 0.59
N ALA A 165 1.07 8.76 0.56
CA ALA A 165 2.22 9.49 1.08
C ALA A 165 2.62 10.71 0.25
N GLN A 166 2.16 10.80 -1.01
CA GLN A 166 2.50 11.90 -1.91
C GLN A 166 1.54 13.07 -1.67
N LEU A 167 2.07 14.14 -1.06
CA LEU A 167 1.29 15.31 -0.66
C LEU A 167 1.04 16.28 -1.82
N ASP A 168 1.92 16.30 -2.83
CA ASP A 168 1.73 17.09 -4.04
C ASP A 168 0.66 16.43 -4.93
N PRO A 169 -0.50 17.08 -5.17
CA PRO A 169 -1.56 16.49 -5.97
C PRO A 169 -1.14 16.13 -7.40
N ALA A 170 -0.28 16.94 -8.02
CA ALA A 170 0.17 16.69 -9.39
C ALA A 170 1.08 15.47 -9.45
N LYS A 171 2.04 15.37 -8.51
CA LYS A 171 2.91 14.19 -8.40
C LYS A 171 2.12 12.93 -8.07
N ARG A 172 1.13 13.03 -7.18
CA ARG A 172 0.27 11.91 -6.82
C ARG A 172 -0.51 11.39 -8.02
N VAL A 173 -1.14 12.29 -8.78
CA VAL A 173 -1.86 11.97 -10.02
C VAL A 173 -0.94 11.32 -11.07
N ALA A 174 0.32 11.75 -11.14
CA ALA A 174 1.33 11.15 -11.99
C ALA A 174 1.89 9.81 -11.46
N GLY A 175 1.33 9.26 -10.38
CA GLY A 175 1.76 8.00 -9.78
C GLY A 175 3.15 8.06 -9.18
N ILE A 176 3.60 9.22 -8.69
CA ILE A 176 4.92 9.37 -8.06
C ILE A 176 4.86 8.94 -6.58
N ASP A 177 5.84 8.13 -6.19
CA ASP A 177 6.02 7.61 -4.83
C ASP A 177 6.41 8.74 -3.87
N GLY A 178 5.60 8.97 -2.83
CA GLY A 178 5.82 10.02 -1.84
C GLY A 178 6.96 9.71 -0.86
N CYS A 179 7.37 8.44 -0.78
CA CYS A 179 8.39 7.99 0.17
C CYS A 179 9.78 7.86 -0.48
N LYS A 180 9.89 7.89 -1.81
CA LYS A 180 11.15 7.68 -2.54
C LYS A 180 11.74 8.99 -3.06
N PRO A 181 13.07 9.18 -2.96
CA PRO A 181 13.72 10.35 -3.54
C PRO A 181 13.72 10.29 -5.08
N GLY A 182 13.70 11.47 -5.71
CA GLY A 182 13.92 11.64 -7.15
C GLY A 182 12.72 11.27 -8.02
N ASP A 183 11.51 11.64 -7.59
CA ASP A 183 10.25 11.48 -8.34
C ASP A 183 10.11 10.10 -9.00
N ARG A 184 10.38 9.05 -8.22
CA ARG A 184 10.26 7.67 -8.70
C ARG A 184 8.80 7.27 -8.77
N ALA A 185 8.44 6.50 -9.79
CA ALA A 185 7.11 5.91 -9.89
C ALA A 185 6.79 5.03 -8.67
N HIS A 186 5.58 5.22 -8.14
CA HIS A 186 4.96 4.36 -7.16
C HIS A 186 4.69 3.00 -7.78
N ARG A 187 4.80 1.95 -6.96
CA ARG A 187 4.44 0.59 -7.36
C ARG A 187 3.47 0.05 -6.34
N CYS A 188 2.31 -0.35 -6.81
CA CYS A 188 1.33 -1.11 -6.06
C CYS A 188 1.21 -2.51 -6.68
N ALA A 189 0.96 -3.50 -5.83
CA ALA A 189 0.61 -4.84 -6.29
C ALA A 189 -0.78 -4.83 -6.96
N ASP A 190 -1.38 -6.00 -7.13
CA ASP A 190 -2.77 -6.12 -7.54
C ASP A 190 -3.77 -5.81 -6.42
N THR A 191 -3.30 -5.60 -5.19
CA THR A 191 -4.13 -5.31 -4.03
C THR A 191 -3.53 -4.16 -3.21
N ALA A 192 -4.38 -3.26 -2.73
CA ALA A 192 -4.04 -2.26 -1.72
C ALA A 192 -4.89 -2.49 -0.47
N THR A 193 -4.25 -2.63 0.70
CA THR A 193 -4.94 -2.97 1.95
C THR A 193 -4.46 -2.12 3.12
N ALA A 194 -5.32 -1.96 4.13
CA ALA A 194 -5.05 -1.23 5.36
C ALA A 194 -5.87 -1.78 6.54
N VAL A 195 -5.44 -1.44 7.75
CA VAL A 195 -6.24 -1.55 8.97
C VAL A 195 -6.87 -0.19 9.23
N GLN A 196 -8.20 -0.10 9.19
CA GLN A 196 -8.93 1.17 9.13
C GLN A 196 -9.03 1.89 10.49
N ASP A 197 -8.79 1.18 11.59
CA ASP A 197 -8.86 1.75 12.95
C ASP A 197 -7.45 1.94 13.54
N PRO A 198 -7.08 3.15 13.99
CA PRO A 198 -5.74 3.44 14.51
C PRO A 198 -5.37 2.61 15.74
N ALA A 199 -6.35 2.34 16.61
CA ALA A 199 -6.12 1.53 17.81
C ALA A 199 -5.93 0.05 17.45
N ALA A 200 -6.69 -0.47 16.47
CA ALA A 200 -6.47 -1.81 15.94
C ALA A 200 -5.08 -1.91 15.28
N PHE A 201 -4.71 -0.95 14.43
CA PHE A 201 -3.40 -0.93 13.77
C PHE A 201 -2.24 -0.89 14.79
N ALA A 202 -2.31 0.03 15.77
CA ALA A 202 -1.28 0.14 16.81
C ALA A 202 -1.18 -1.13 17.67
N THR A 203 -2.32 -1.74 18.02
CA THR A 203 -2.33 -3.00 18.78
C THR A 203 -1.73 -4.15 17.97
N MET A 204 -2.14 -4.28 16.70
CA MET A 204 -1.60 -5.28 15.77
C MET A 204 -0.08 -5.16 15.67
N PHE A 205 0.42 -3.94 15.45
CA PHE A 205 1.85 -3.68 15.35
C PHE A 205 2.58 -4.02 16.65
N ALA A 206 2.09 -3.54 17.80
CA ALA A 206 2.70 -3.78 19.10
C ALA A 206 2.79 -5.28 19.43
N ARG A 207 1.73 -6.06 19.16
CA ARG A 207 1.76 -7.53 19.36
C ARG A 207 2.69 -8.23 18.40
N ALA A 208 2.77 -7.79 17.15
CA ALA A 208 3.72 -8.36 16.19
C ALA A 208 5.16 -8.22 16.70
N MET A 209 5.52 -7.13 17.38
CA MET A 209 6.86 -6.95 17.95
C MET A 209 7.15 -7.89 19.14
N GLU A 210 6.11 -8.51 19.73
CA GLU A 210 6.24 -9.56 20.73
C GLU A 210 6.42 -10.96 20.09
N HIS A 211 6.08 -11.13 18.81
CA HIS A 211 6.11 -12.41 18.11
C HIS A 211 7.53 -12.94 17.92
N PRO A 212 7.81 -14.24 18.19
CA PRO A 212 9.14 -14.83 18.09
C PRO A 212 9.81 -14.60 16.73
N ASP A 213 9.11 -14.87 15.63
CA ASP A 213 9.69 -14.73 14.28
C ASP A 213 10.07 -13.28 13.93
N ILE A 214 9.32 -12.30 14.41
CA ILE A 214 9.61 -10.88 14.20
C ILE A 214 10.85 -10.50 15.03
N ARG A 215 10.89 -10.89 16.30
CA ARG A 215 12.03 -10.65 17.19
C ARG A 215 13.30 -11.30 16.66
N ASP A 216 13.19 -12.49 16.09
CA ASP A 216 14.30 -13.21 15.47
C ASP A 216 14.85 -12.49 14.24
N VAL A 217 14.04 -11.69 13.53
CA VAL A 217 14.54 -10.82 12.46
C VAL A 217 15.18 -9.55 13.03
N LEU A 218 14.50 -8.87 13.95
CA LEU A 218 14.93 -7.58 14.49
C LEU A 218 16.22 -7.66 15.33
N ARG A 219 16.48 -8.81 15.95
CA ARG A 219 17.71 -9.07 16.73
C ARG A 219 18.91 -9.49 15.88
N ARG A 220 18.73 -9.74 14.58
CA ARG A 220 19.85 -10.12 13.70
C ARG A 220 20.82 -8.94 13.59
N PRO A 221 22.14 -9.18 13.73
CA PRO A 221 23.13 -8.19 13.35
C PRO A 221 22.92 -7.76 11.91
N PHE A 222 23.18 -6.49 11.61
CA PHE A 222 23.13 -6.01 10.25
C PHE A 222 24.16 -6.74 9.36
N ASP A 223 23.67 -7.29 8.26
CA ASP A 223 24.48 -7.81 7.16
C ASP A 223 24.12 -7.04 5.87
N PRO A 224 25.08 -6.34 5.24
CA PRO A 224 24.83 -5.56 4.01
C PRO A 224 24.47 -6.41 2.79
N HIS A 225 24.68 -7.72 2.86
CA HIS A 225 24.34 -8.66 1.79
C HIS A 225 23.08 -9.48 2.09
N ALA A 226 22.55 -9.40 3.31
CA ALA A 226 21.34 -10.11 3.68
C ALA A 226 20.09 -9.31 3.29
N ASN A 227 19.10 -10.04 2.78
CA ASN A 227 17.72 -9.58 2.71
C ASN A 227 16.92 -10.31 3.81
N PRO A 228 16.46 -9.61 4.86
CA PRO A 228 15.71 -10.26 5.92
C PRO A 228 14.46 -10.96 5.38
N PRO A 229 14.10 -12.14 5.92
CA PRO A 229 12.89 -12.81 5.50
C PRO A 229 11.67 -11.97 5.88
N ARG A 230 10.67 -11.95 4.99
CA ARG A 230 9.32 -11.50 5.36
C ARG A 230 8.72 -12.46 6.39
N VAL A 231 7.88 -11.95 7.27
CA VAL A 231 7.16 -12.75 8.28
C VAL A 231 5.66 -12.55 8.08
N ALA A 232 4.89 -13.62 8.16
CA ALA A 232 3.44 -13.61 7.98
C ALA A 232 2.76 -14.17 9.22
N ILE A 233 1.98 -13.35 9.92
CA ILE A 233 1.29 -13.73 11.16
C ILE A 233 -0.22 -13.72 10.91
N PRO A 234 -1.00 -14.72 11.34
CA PRO A 234 -2.46 -14.68 11.25
C PRO A 234 -3.04 -13.40 11.87
N ILE A 235 -4.04 -12.79 11.21
CA ILE A 235 -4.71 -11.60 11.76
C ILE A 235 -5.33 -11.92 13.12
N GLU A 236 -5.92 -13.11 13.26
CA GLU A 236 -6.54 -13.57 14.51
C GLU A 236 -5.55 -13.67 15.67
N GLU A 237 -4.28 -14.00 15.38
CA GLU A 237 -3.25 -14.09 16.40
C GLU A 237 -2.93 -12.70 16.95
N LEU A 238 -3.03 -11.64 16.14
CA LEU A 238 -2.69 -10.27 16.51
C LEU A 238 -3.88 -9.47 17.04
N LEU A 239 -5.08 -9.66 16.51
CA LEU A 239 -6.25 -8.85 16.84
C LEU A 239 -7.43 -9.65 17.41
N GLY A 240 -7.26 -10.96 17.63
CA GLY A 240 -8.32 -11.84 18.08
C GLY A 240 -9.23 -12.30 16.93
N PRO A 241 -10.20 -13.19 17.19
CA PRO A 241 -10.98 -13.88 16.16
C PRO A 241 -11.69 -12.95 15.18
N ASP A 242 -12.20 -11.81 15.66
CA ASP A 242 -12.92 -10.81 14.86
C ASP A 242 -12.00 -9.71 14.32
N GLY A 243 -10.68 -9.82 14.49
CA GLY A 243 -9.70 -8.81 14.10
C GLY A 243 -9.71 -8.46 12.61
N HIS A 244 -10.10 -9.42 11.77
CA HIS A 244 -10.24 -9.24 10.32
C HIS A 244 -11.26 -8.15 9.94
N ARG A 245 -12.25 -7.87 10.80
CA ARG A 245 -13.27 -6.82 10.54
C ARG A 245 -12.70 -5.41 10.51
N TYR A 246 -11.51 -5.20 11.09
CA TYR A 246 -10.81 -3.91 11.06
C TYR A 246 -9.96 -3.73 9.80
N CYS A 247 -9.91 -4.73 8.92
CA CYS A 247 -9.12 -4.73 7.69
C CYS A 247 -9.99 -4.35 6.48
N SER A 248 -9.42 -3.61 5.55
CA SER A 248 -10.06 -3.19 4.31
C SER A 248 -9.06 -3.26 3.16
N GLY A 249 -9.56 -3.42 1.94
CA GLY A 249 -8.72 -3.39 0.76
C GLY A 249 -9.49 -3.42 -0.55
N TYR A 250 -8.78 -3.05 -1.60
CA TYR A 250 -9.26 -3.14 -2.98
C TYR A 250 -8.30 -4.00 -3.79
N ARG A 251 -8.87 -4.86 -4.62
CA ARG A 251 -8.15 -5.65 -5.63
C ARG A 251 -8.41 -5.11 -7.02
N LEU A 252 -7.37 -5.12 -7.85
CA LEU A 252 -7.47 -4.78 -9.26
C LEU A 252 -8.34 -5.81 -9.99
N LEU A 253 -9.26 -5.35 -10.83
CA LEU A 253 -10.09 -6.24 -11.63
C LEU A 253 -9.26 -6.83 -12.78
N PRO A 254 -9.33 -8.16 -13.01
CA PRO A 254 -8.62 -8.79 -14.12
C PRO A 254 -9.10 -8.26 -15.49
N VAL A 255 -8.17 -7.99 -16.40
CA VAL A 255 -8.47 -7.67 -17.80
C VAL A 255 -8.40 -8.95 -18.62
N GLY A 256 -9.48 -9.30 -19.31
CA GLY A 256 -9.58 -10.58 -20.02
C GLY A 256 -9.41 -11.80 -19.09
N GLY A 257 -9.78 -11.66 -17.81
CA GLY A 257 -9.61 -12.70 -16.80
C GLY A 257 -8.18 -12.86 -16.26
N GLN A 258 -7.23 -11.99 -16.65
CA GLN A 258 -5.83 -12.09 -16.23
C GLN A 258 -5.39 -10.88 -15.40
N ILE A 259 -4.84 -11.16 -14.21
CA ILE A 259 -4.33 -10.09 -13.33
C ILE A 259 -3.09 -9.42 -13.91
N ARG A 260 -2.23 -10.18 -14.62
CA ARG A 260 -1.04 -9.63 -15.27
C ARG A 260 -1.42 -8.59 -16.34
N ALA A 261 -2.42 -8.90 -17.17
CA ALA A 261 -2.93 -7.97 -18.15
C ALA A 261 -3.54 -6.71 -17.51
N ALA A 262 -4.18 -6.85 -16.34
CA ALA A 262 -4.68 -5.70 -15.60
C ALA A 262 -3.55 -4.79 -15.07
N LEU A 263 -2.45 -5.38 -14.57
CA LEU A 263 -1.27 -4.61 -14.15
C LEU A 263 -0.64 -3.86 -15.32
N ASP A 264 -0.47 -4.52 -16.48
CA ASP A 264 0.10 -3.89 -17.66
C ASP A 264 -0.82 -2.78 -18.22
N CYS A 265 -2.15 -3.02 -18.22
CA CYS A 265 -3.16 -2.02 -18.56
C CYS A 265 -3.07 -0.79 -17.65
N ARG A 266 -3.01 -1.00 -16.32
CA ARG A 266 -2.86 0.06 -15.33
C ARG A 266 -1.61 0.88 -15.56
N ASP A 267 -0.47 0.22 -15.75
CA ASP A 267 0.81 0.92 -15.89
C ASP A 267 0.80 1.79 -17.17
N SER A 268 0.26 1.30 -18.29
CA SER A 268 0.04 2.10 -19.52
C SER A 268 -0.95 3.25 -19.33
N TRP A 269 -2.03 3.01 -18.58
CA TRP A 269 -3.06 4.02 -18.31
C TRP A 269 -2.50 5.17 -17.46
N VAL A 270 -1.75 4.85 -16.39
CA VAL A 270 -1.07 5.85 -15.54
C VAL A 270 -0.01 6.61 -16.34
N ASP A 271 0.79 5.95 -17.16
CA ASP A 271 1.79 6.61 -18.02
C ASP A 271 1.15 7.58 -19.01
N SER A 272 0.02 7.22 -19.61
CA SER A 272 -0.71 8.11 -20.52
C SER A 272 -1.19 9.37 -19.78
N ARG A 273 -1.81 9.21 -18.61
CA ARG A 273 -2.25 10.32 -17.75
C ARG A 273 -1.11 11.22 -17.29
N ALA A 274 0.02 10.64 -16.91
CA ALA A 274 1.19 11.39 -16.43
C ALA A 274 1.83 12.27 -17.52
N ASN A 275 1.55 11.98 -18.80
CA ASN A 275 2.08 12.70 -19.96
C ASN A 275 0.99 13.51 -20.69
N ASP A 276 -0.15 13.79 -20.05
CA ASP A 276 -1.30 14.51 -20.64
C ASP A 276 -1.78 13.88 -21.96
N ARG A 277 -1.72 12.54 -22.06
CA ARG A 277 -2.22 11.77 -23.21
C ARG A 277 -3.52 11.05 -22.85
N ASP A 278 -4.43 10.97 -23.81
CA ASP A 278 -5.59 10.11 -23.72
C ASP A 278 -5.14 8.64 -23.68
N PRO A 279 -5.53 7.85 -22.66
CA PRO A 279 -5.19 6.43 -22.60
C PRO A 279 -5.78 5.64 -23.77
N ASP A 280 -4.96 4.79 -24.39
CA ASP A 280 -5.37 3.84 -25.43
C ASP A 280 -5.90 2.51 -24.85
N VAL A 281 -5.87 2.39 -23.52
CA VAL A 281 -6.36 1.26 -22.74
C VAL A 281 -7.53 1.70 -21.83
N PRO A 282 -8.43 0.78 -21.46
CA PRO A 282 -9.53 1.10 -20.54
C PRO A 282 -9.04 1.57 -19.16
N ASP A 283 -9.89 2.33 -18.45
CA ASP A 283 -9.65 2.70 -17.05
C ASP A 283 -9.55 1.42 -16.17
N PRO A 284 -8.48 1.26 -15.36
CA PRO A 284 -8.35 0.12 -14.46
C PRO A 284 -9.47 0.09 -13.40
N GLY A 285 -10.27 -0.97 -13.42
CA GLY A 285 -11.28 -1.24 -12.40
C GLY A 285 -10.70 -1.86 -11.13
N ALA A 286 -11.38 -1.68 -10.00
CA ALA A 286 -11.09 -2.40 -8.76
C ALA A 286 -12.37 -2.83 -8.05
N ALA A 287 -12.29 -3.93 -7.30
CA ALA A 287 -13.34 -4.41 -6.42
C ALA A 287 -12.88 -4.36 -4.97
N LEU A 288 -13.82 -4.18 -4.05
CA LEU A 288 -13.56 -4.37 -2.62
C LEU A 288 -13.11 -5.82 -2.39
N VAL A 289 -12.21 -6.02 -1.43
CA VAL A 289 -11.88 -7.36 -0.93
C VAL A 289 -13.03 -7.82 -0.03
N ASP A 290 -13.65 -8.93 -0.38
CA ASP A 290 -14.88 -9.41 0.26
C ASP A 290 -14.70 -9.71 1.76
N SER A 291 -13.54 -10.25 2.15
CA SER A 291 -13.20 -10.51 3.56
C SER A 291 -11.69 -10.73 3.75
N PHE A 292 -11.23 -10.45 4.97
CA PHE A 292 -9.88 -10.80 5.48
C PHE A 292 -9.92 -11.92 6.53
N ASP A 293 -11.07 -12.56 6.74
CA ASP A 293 -11.21 -13.71 7.64
C ASP A 293 -10.25 -14.84 7.20
N GLY A 294 -9.51 -15.42 8.15
CA GLY A 294 -8.41 -16.35 7.89
C GLY A 294 -7.16 -15.73 7.25
N GLY A 295 -7.12 -14.40 7.08
CA GLY A 295 -6.01 -13.68 6.46
C GLY A 295 -4.80 -13.52 7.38
N LYS A 296 -3.74 -12.89 6.83
CA LYS A 296 -2.45 -12.70 7.50
C LYS A 296 -2.00 -11.25 7.43
N VAL A 297 -1.12 -10.86 8.34
CA VAL A 297 -0.37 -9.61 8.28
C VAL A 297 1.04 -9.93 7.81
N GLN A 298 1.44 -9.34 6.70
CA GLN A 298 2.78 -9.48 6.13
C GLN A 298 3.66 -8.35 6.67
N PHE A 299 4.81 -8.70 7.26
CA PHE A 299 5.82 -7.78 7.75
C PHE A 299 7.07 -7.84 6.89
N PHE A 300 7.54 -6.68 6.45
CA PHE A 300 8.76 -6.49 5.69
C PHE A 300 9.75 -5.71 6.52
N PHE A 301 11.02 -6.02 6.35
CA PHE A 301 12.10 -5.42 7.13
C PHE A 301 13.11 -4.76 6.23
N ARG A 302 13.82 -3.78 6.79
CA ARG A 302 14.95 -3.14 6.16
C ARG A 302 16.02 -2.80 7.18
N ALA A 303 17.20 -2.50 6.69
CA ALA A 303 18.27 -2.00 7.54
C ALA A 303 17.90 -0.65 8.14
N ARG A 304 18.24 -0.44 9.42
CA ARG A 304 18.13 0.87 10.06
C ARG A 304 19.07 1.87 9.39
N ALA A 305 18.81 3.17 9.60
CA ALA A 305 19.64 4.27 9.11
C ALA A 305 21.13 4.09 9.41
N LEU A 306 21.42 3.70 10.66
CA LEU A 306 22.78 3.52 11.18
C LEU A 306 23.42 2.18 10.76
N ARG A 307 22.67 1.31 10.07
CA ARG A 307 23.13 -0.02 9.63
C ARG A 307 23.69 -0.87 10.77
N ASP A 308 23.06 -0.79 11.94
CA ASP A 308 23.39 -1.53 13.15
C ASP A 308 22.35 -2.63 13.48
N GLY A 309 21.28 -2.72 12.66
CA GLY A 309 20.27 -3.75 12.75
C GLY A 309 19.16 -3.54 11.72
N TYR A 310 18.00 -4.12 12.01
CA TYR A 310 16.81 -4.04 11.17
C TYR A 310 15.64 -3.35 11.90
N GLU A 311 14.70 -2.84 11.12
CA GLU A 311 13.41 -2.28 11.55
C GLU A 311 12.32 -2.76 10.59
N VAL A 312 11.06 -2.63 10.99
CA VAL A 312 9.92 -2.89 10.09
C VAL A 312 9.84 -1.78 9.05
N SER A 313 10.01 -2.15 7.78
CA SER A 313 9.90 -1.24 6.64
C SER A 313 8.46 -0.93 6.26
N THR A 314 7.59 -1.93 6.33
CA THR A 314 6.16 -1.81 6.00
C THR A 314 5.43 -3.05 6.49
N MET A 315 4.11 -2.95 6.59
CA MET A 315 3.22 -4.08 6.83
C MET A 315 1.94 -3.91 6.01
N PHE A 316 1.31 -5.02 5.63
CA PHE A 316 -0.03 -4.98 5.04
C PHE A 316 -0.80 -6.25 5.35
N VAL A 317 -2.12 -6.18 5.27
CA VAL A 317 -3.00 -7.33 5.47
C VAL A 317 -3.22 -8.04 4.15
N GLU A 318 -3.12 -9.36 4.17
CA GLU A 318 -3.27 -10.26 3.04
C GLU A 318 -4.46 -11.17 3.31
N ARG A 319 -5.32 -11.33 2.30
CA ARG A 319 -6.46 -12.25 2.35
C ARG A 319 -5.97 -13.72 2.25
N PRO A 320 -6.81 -14.71 2.60
CA PRO A 320 -6.49 -16.13 2.40
C PRO A 320 -6.16 -16.51 0.95
#